data_AF-A0A4Q5QP86-F1
#
_entry.id   AF-A0A4Q5QP86-F1
#
_cell.length_a   1.000
_cell.length_b   1.000
_cell.length_c   1.000
_cell.angle_alpha   90.00
_cell.angle_beta   90.00
_cell.angle_gamma   90.00
#
_symmetry.space_group_name_H-M   'P 1'
#
loop_
_entity.id
_entity.type
_entity.pdbx_description
1 polymer ?
#
loop_
_entity_poly.entity_id
_entity_poly.type
_entity_poly.pdbx_seq_one_letter_code
_entity_poly.pdbx_strand_id
1 'polypeptide(L)'
;IWTIGDKNGWYYGNLLWKTRGLIDKFFGGVGLRRGRTHPLNTFPGDSVDFWRVLIADRKERRLLLFAEMKVPGEAWLEFHICQTDGEHVLNQTATFRPKGLSGRLYWYSMLPFHLFLFRGMINNIVKSKPATALTTVSNE
;
A
#
# COMPACT_ATOMS: atom_id res chain seq x y z
N ILE A 1 -0.43 -8.70 -11.87
CA ILE A 1 0.01 -8.74 -10.45
C ILE A 1 -0.08 -7.39 -9.75
N TRP A 2 0.18 -6.22 -10.39
CA TRP A 2 0.03 -4.96 -9.66
C TRP A 2 -1.06 -4.05 -10.23
N THR A 3 -1.92 -3.57 -9.32
CA THR A 3 -2.43 -2.21 -9.32
C THR A 3 -2.56 -1.81 -7.85
N ILE A 4 -2.01 -0.66 -7.45
CA ILE A 4 -2.28 -0.06 -6.14
C ILE A 4 -2.67 1.40 -6.39
N GLY A 5 -3.96 1.68 -6.20
CA GLY A 5 -4.62 2.98 -6.06
C GLY A 5 -4.65 3.93 -7.28
N ASP A 6 -5.56 3.69 -8.24
CA ASP A 6 -5.93 4.68 -9.28
C ASP A 6 -7.15 5.54 -8.82
N LYS A 7 -8.08 5.94 -9.70
CA LYS A 7 -9.26 6.82 -9.43
C LYS A 7 -10.05 6.55 -8.13
N ASN A 8 -9.99 5.33 -7.59
CA ASN A 8 -10.67 4.90 -6.35
C ASN A 8 -9.80 4.99 -5.06
N GLY A 9 -8.53 5.39 -5.13
CA GLY A 9 -7.62 5.52 -3.97
C GLY A 9 -7.16 4.20 -3.35
N TRP A 10 -6.69 4.21 -2.09
CA TRP A 10 -6.32 2.98 -1.37
C TRP A 10 -7.58 2.17 -1.11
N TYR A 11 -7.52 0.86 -1.37
CA TYR A 11 -8.64 -0.09 -1.33
C TYR A 11 -9.52 -0.04 -0.07
N TYR A 12 -9.15 0.70 0.97
CA TYR A 12 -10.00 1.05 2.10
C TYR A 12 -9.53 2.35 2.79
N GLY A 13 -10.45 3.10 3.42
CA GLY A 13 -10.09 4.24 4.27
C GLY A 13 -9.66 5.52 3.53
N ASN A 14 -10.11 5.74 2.30
CA ASN A 14 -9.73 6.90 1.48
C ASN A 14 -9.84 8.27 2.17
N LEU A 15 -10.86 8.46 3.02
CA LEU A 15 -11.01 9.70 3.77
C LEU A 15 -9.87 9.87 4.79
N LEU A 16 -9.52 8.82 5.52
CA LEU A 16 -8.39 8.83 6.46
C LEU A 16 -7.07 9.10 5.73
N TRP A 17 -6.86 8.49 4.57
CA TRP A 17 -5.67 8.75 3.76
C TRP A 17 -5.62 10.18 3.22
N LYS A 18 -6.77 10.74 2.79
CA LYS A 18 -6.90 12.15 2.39
C LYS A 18 -6.56 13.10 3.54
N THR A 19 -7.17 12.90 4.69
CA THR A 19 -6.90 13.69 5.89
C THR A 19 -5.44 13.57 6.30
N ARG A 20 -4.88 12.35 6.28
CA ARG A 20 -3.48 12.12 6.65
C ARG A 20 -2.50 12.79 5.69
N GLY A 21 -2.77 12.72 4.39
CA GLY A 21 -1.97 13.40 3.37
C GLY A 21 -2.04 14.92 3.46
N LEU A 22 -3.19 15.48 3.86
CA LEU A 22 -3.33 16.91 4.12
C LEU A 22 -2.52 17.34 5.35
N ILE A 23 -2.64 16.58 6.45
CA ILE A 23 -1.85 16.80 7.67
C ILE A 23 -0.35 16.71 7.35
N ASP A 24 0.06 15.72 6.56
CA ASP A 24 1.45 15.55 6.16
C ASP A 24 1.97 16.77 5.40
N LYS A 25 1.21 17.25 4.40
CA LYS A 25 1.56 18.45 3.64
C LYS A 25 1.62 19.70 4.52
N PHE A 26 0.73 19.83 5.50
CA PHE A 26 0.74 20.94 6.46
C PHE A 26 2.03 20.97 7.29
N PHE A 27 2.53 19.80 7.70
CA PHE A 27 3.82 19.67 8.39
C PHE A 27 5.04 19.63 7.44
N GLY A 28 4.85 19.92 6.15
CA GLY A 28 5.91 19.97 5.14
C GLY A 28 6.44 18.59 4.70
N GLY A 29 5.60 17.56 4.78
CA GLY A 29 5.84 16.25 4.18
C GLY A 29 5.43 16.20 2.70
N VAL A 30 5.53 15.03 2.08
CA VAL A 30 5.26 14.81 0.65
C VAL A 30 3.77 14.94 0.29
N GLY A 31 2.87 14.71 1.26
CA GLY A 31 1.43 14.69 1.07
C GLY A 31 0.95 13.52 0.21
N LEU A 32 -0.26 13.62 -0.36
CA LEU A 32 -0.76 12.68 -1.35
C LEU A 32 -0.25 13.07 -2.75
N ARG A 33 0.78 12.38 -3.25
CA ARG A 33 1.18 12.49 -4.66
C ARG A 33 0.42 11.47 -5.50
N ARG A 34 -0.76 11.86 -5.95
CA ARG A 34 -1.54 11.08 -6.92
C ARG A 34 -0.92 11.23 -8.30
N GLY A 35 -0.20 10.21 -8.73
CA GLY A 35 0.41 10.13 -10.07
C GLY A 35 1.46 9.03 -10.10
N ARG A 36 1.23 7.99 -10.90
CA ARG A 36 2.22 6.94 -11.18
C ARG A 36 2.90 7.25 -12.51
N THR A 37 4.19 6.96 -12.59
CA THR A 37 4.93 6.97 -13.88
C THR A 37 4.37 5.90 -14.82
N HIS A 38 3.97 4.73 -14.30
CA HIS A 38 3.30 3.68 -15.05
C HIS A 38 2.13 3.02 -14.26
N PRO A 39 0.97 2.80 -14.90
CA PRO A 39 -0.22 2.23 -14.24
C PRO A 39 -0.12 0.72 -13.97
N LEU A 40 0.67 -0.02 -14.75
CA LEU A 40 0.71 -1.50 -14.72
C LEU A 40 2.08 -2.08 -14.30
N ASN A 41 3.12 -1.25 -14.37
CA ASN A 41 4.48 -1.62 -13.97
C ASN A 41 4.88 -0.74 -12.78
N THR A 42 5.37 -1.39 -11.73
CA THR A 42 5.94 -0.71 -10.56
C THR A 42 7.41 -1.08 -10.55
N PHE A 43 8.29 -0.07 -10.58
CA PHE A 43 9.72 -0.28 -10.47
C PHE A 43 10.20 0.17 -9.07
N PRO A 44 11.29 -0.42 -8.55
CA PRO A 44 11.98 0.13 -7.38
C PRO A 44 12.27 1.62 -7.59
N GLY A 45 11.94 2.45 -6.60
CA GLY A 45 12.04 3.90 -6.68
C GLY A 45 10.75 4.61 -7.10
N ASP A 46 9.73 3.92 -7.63
CA ASP A 46 8.44 4.56 -7.94
C ASP A 46 7.74 5.02 -6.66
N SER A 47 7.04 6.16 -6.73
CA SER A 47 6.18 6.65 -5.66
C SER A 47 4.72 6.30 -5.92
N VAL A 48 4.04 5.74 -4.92
CA VAL A 48 2.60 5.49 -4.89
C VAL A 48 2.01 6.28 -3.73
N ASP A 49 1.40 7.44 -4.03
CA ASP A 49 0.93 8.41 -3.04
C ASP A 49 2.05 8.95 -2.13
N PHE A 50 2.18 8.39 -0.93
CA PHE A 50 3.21 8.72 0.06
C PHE A 50 4.11 7.50 0.37
N TRP A 51 3.98 6.45 -0.43
CA TRP A 51 4.83 5.27 -0.34
C TRP A 51 5.88 5.28 -1.43
N ARG A 52 7.12 5.00 -1.08
CA ARG A 52 8.20 4.67 -2.01
C ARG A 52 8.29 3.17 -2.17
N VAL A 53 8.36 2.69 -3.40
CA VAL A 53 8.59 1.28 -3.70
C VAL A 53 10.07 0.99 -3.46
N LEU A 54 10.38 0.18 -2.45
CA LEU A 54 11.74 -0.28 -2.20
C LEU A 54 12.06 -1.55 -3.00
N ILE A 55 11.12 -2.48 -3.05
CA ILE A 55 11.26 -3.76 -3.75
C ILE A 55 9.97 -4.01 -4.53
N ALA A 56 10.09 -4.34 -5.80
CA ALA A 56 8.99 -4.83 -6.64
C ALA A 56 9.48 -6.03 -7.44
N ASP A 57 9.45 -7.21 -6.82
CA ASP A 57 9.91 -8.46 -7.41
C ASP A 57 8.72 -9.31 -7.87
N ARG A 58 8.62 -9.54 -9.18
CA ARG A 58 7.58 -10.41 -9.76
C ARG A 58 7.87 -11.89 -9.57
N LYS A 59 9.15 -12.29 -9.52
CA LYS A 59 9.56 -13.70 -9.37
C LYS A 59 9.25 -14.18 -7.97
N GLU A 60 9.70 -13.41 -6.98
CA GLU A 60 9.42 -13.65 -5.55
C GLU A 60 8.02 -13.17 -5.12
N ARG A 61 7.23 -12.59 -6.05
CA ARG A 61 5.88 -12.07 -5.80
C ARG A 61 5.81 -11.18 -4.55
N ARG A 62 6.82 -10.33 -4.40
CA ARG A 62 7.08 -9.51 -3.22
C ARG A 62 7.10 -8.03 -3.58
N LEU A 63 6.36 -7.23 -2.82
CA LEU A 63 6.31 -5.78 -2.94
C LEU A 63 6.53 -5.16 -1.56
N LEU A 64 7.60 -4.37 -1.43
CA LEU A 64 7.92 -3.63 -0.21
C LEU A 64 7.79 -2.14 -0.45
N LEU A 65 6.98 -1.50 0.38
CA LEU A 65 6.69 -0.08 0.35
C LEU A 65 7.22 0.59 1.61
N PHE A 66 7.85 1.74 1.48
CA PHE A 66 8.32 2.59 2.57
C PHE A 66 7.51 3.88 2.64
N ALA A 67 7.06 4.28 3.83
CA ALA A 67 6.29 5.50 3.99
C ALA A 67 7.23 6.73 4.04
N GLU A 68 7.06 7.66 3.09
CA GLU A 68 7.80 8.93 3.04
C GLU A 68 7.13 10.05 3.85
N MET A 69 5.92 9.81 4.37
CA MET A 69 5.21 10.79 5.20
C MET A 69 5.99 11.09 6.49
N LYS A 70 5.84 12.31 7.01
CA LYS A 70 6.36 12.70 8.31
C LYS A 70 5.55 12.05 9.41
N VAL A 71 6.09 10.98 9.97
CA VAL A 71 5.62 10.32 11.20
C VAL A 71 6.76 10.29 12.23
N PRO A 72 6.46 10.21 13.53
CA PRO A 72 7.48 10.08 14.58
C PRO A 72 8.06 8.65 14.62
N GLY A 73 8.64 8.23 13.50
CA GLY A 73 9.09 6.86 13.27
C GLY A 73 9.27 6.57 11.79
N GLU A 74 9.33 5.30 11.46
CA GLU A 74 9.45 4.80 10.08
C GLU A 74 8.38 3.72 9.88
N ALA A 75 7.77 3.66 8.69
CA ALA A 75 6.74 2.68 8.39
C ALA A 75 7.01 1.95 7.07
N TRP A 76 6.73 0.67 7.05
CA TRP A 76 6.79 -0.18 5.87
C TRP A 76 5.50 -0.96 5.71
N LEU A 77 5.15 -1.23 4.47
CA LEU A 77 4.05 -2.11 4.10
C LEU A 77 4.56 -3.10 3.06
N GLU A 78 4.52 -4.37 3.42
CA GLU A 78 4.95 -5.47 2.60
C GLU A 78 3.75 -6.30 2.16
N PHE A 79 3.77 -6.69 0.89
CA PHE A 79 2.90 -7.69 0.32
C PHE A 79 3.75 -8.82 -0.24
N HIS A 80 3.49 -10.05 0.18
CA HIS A 80 4.24 -11.21 -0.27
C HIS A 80 3.27 -12.37 -0.52
N ILE A 81 3.37 -13.01 -1.68
CA ILE A 81 2.53 -14.16 -2.00
C ILE A 81 3.36 -15.43 -1.85
N CYS A 82 3.11 -16.18 -0.78
CA CYS A 82 3.75 -17.47 -0.52
C CYS A 82 2.91 -18.62 -1.08
N GLN A 83 3.54 -19.78 -1.27
CA GLN A 83 2.83 -21.05 -1.41
C GLN A 83 2.87 -21.81 -0.09
N THR A 84 1.72 -22.29 0.38
CA THR A 84 1.60 -23.12 1.58
C THR A 84 0.57 -24.20 1.29
N ASP A 85 0.95 -25.47 1.47
CA ASP A 85 0.10 -26.63 1.23
C ASP A 85 -0.56 -26.67 -0.17
N GLY A 86 0.15 -26.17 -1.19
CA GLY A 86 -0.33 -26.10 -2.57
C GLY A 86 -1.22 -24.88 -2.88
N GLU A 87 -1.56 -24.07 -1.88
CA GLU A 87 -2.36 -22.86 -2.05
C GLU A 87 -1.50 -21.59 -2.08
N HIS A 88 -2.02 -20.53 -2.71
CA HIS A 88 -1.40 -19.20 -2.71
C HIS A 88 -1.93 -18.34 -1.57
N VAL A 89 -1.04 -17.94 -0.66
CA VAL A 89 -1.37 -17.12 0.51
C VAL A 89 -0.80 -15.72 0.34
N LEU A 90 -1.66 -14.70 0.40
CA LEU A 90 -1.25 -13.29 0.41
C LEU A 90 -0.97 -12.84 1.84
N ASN A 91 0.31 -12.65 2.15
CA ASN A 91 0.77 -12.05 3.39
C ASN A 91 0.86 -10.53 3.23
N GLN A 92 0.18 -9.81 4.11
CA GLN A 92 0.30 -8.36 4.25
C GLN A 92 0.92 -8.05 5.61
N THR A 93 2.07 -7.41 5.60
CA THR A 93 2.81 -7.07 6.82
C THR A 93 3.02 -5.58 6.87
N ALA A 94 2.46 -4.93 7.90
CA ALA A 94 2.69 -3.52 8.18
C ALA A 94 3.64 -3.40 9.38
N THR A 95 4.81 -2.82 9.16
CA THR A 95 5.82 -2.63 10.19
C THR A 95 5.95 -1.16 10.52
N PHE A 96 5.88 -0.81 11.81
CA PHE A 96 6.14 0.54 12.28
C PHE A 96 7.27 0.53 13.31
N ARG A 97 8.29 1.34 13.06
CA ARG A 97 9.42 1.54 13.97
C ARG A 97 9.26 2.89 14.66
N PRO A 98 8.74 2.95 15.90
CA PRO A 98 8.55 4.21 16.60
C PRO A 98 9.90 4.83 17.00
N LYS A 99 10.02 6.15 16.87
CA LYS A 99 11.19 6.91 17.34
C LYS A 99 10.83 7.70 18.60
N GLY A 100 11.53 7.42 19.71
CA GLY A 100 11.33 8.11 20.98
C GLY A 100 9.93 7.91 21.60
N LEU A 101 9.59 8.77 22.56
CA LEU A 101 8.30 8.71 23.26
C LEU A 101 7.13 9.14 22.38
N SER A 102 7.29 10.18 21.56
CA SER A 102 6.27 10.64 20.61
C SER A 102 5.91 9.56 19.60
N GLY A 103 6.90 8.77 19.14
CA GLY A 103 6.68 7.64 18.24
C GLY A 103 5.84 6.53 18.86
N ARG A 104 6.12 6.19 20.12
CA ARG A 104 5.34 5.18 20.85
C ARG A 104 3.92 5.65 21.10
N LEU A 105 3.74 6.91 21.52
CA LEU A 105 2.41 7.48 21.74
C LEU A 105 1.59 7.46 20.44
N TYR A 106 2.18 7.94 19.34
CA TYR A 106 1.55 7.88 18.02
C TYR A 106 1.18 6.45 17.61
N TRP A 107 2.07 5.48 17.85
CA TRP A 107 1.82 4.07 17.55
C TRP A 107 0.59 3.55 18.27
N TYR A 108 0.51 3.74 19.60
CA TYR A 108 -0.64 3.29 20.39
C TYR A 108 -1.94 3.98 19.98
N SER A 109 -1.92 5.29 19.72
CA SER A 109 -3.10 6.02 19.25
C SER A 109 -3.62 5.51 17.90
N MET A 110 -2.72 5.08 17.01
CA MET A 110 -3.07 4.63 15.67
C MET A 110 -3.37 3.13 15.57
N LEU A 111 -3.02 2.33 16.58
CA LEU A 111 -3.20 0.88 16.60
C LEU A 111 -4.63 0.41 16.24
N PRO A 112 -5.73 0.97 16.80
CA PRO A 112 -7.07 0.58 16.38
C PRO A 112 -7.32 0.88 14.89
N PHE A 113 -6.89 2.05 14.40
CA PHE A 113 -7.05 2.43 13.00
C PHE A 113 -6.30 1.52 12.04
N HIS A 114 -5.07 1.12 12.38
CA HIS A 114 -4.26 0.18 11.58
C HIS A 114 -4.98 -1.16 11.39
N LEU A 115 -5.57 -1.70 12.46
CA LEU A 115 -6.31 -2.97 12.39
C LEU A 115 -7.48 -2.90 11.42
N PHE A 116 -8.28 -1.83 11.48
CA PHE A 116 -9.41 -1.64 10.55
C PHE A 116 -8.94 -1.38 9.11
N LEU A 117 -7.90 -0.56 8.94
CA LEU A 117 -7.39 -0.17 7.62
C LEU A 117 -6.81 -1.37 6.86
N PHE A 118 -5.91 -2.13 7.50
CA PHE A 118 -5.22 -3.25 6.86
C PHE A 118 -6.16 -4.42 6.56
N ARG A 119 -7.06 -4.74 7.50
CA ARG A 119 -8.08 -5.78 7.28
C ARG A 119 -9.03 -5.43 6.15
N GLY A 120 -9.47 -4.16 6.07
CA GLY A 120 -10.28 -3.67 4.94
C GLY A 120 -9.53 -3.73 3.61
N MET A 121 -8.23 -3.40 3.62
CA MET A 121 -7.38 -3.42 2.43
C MET A 121 -7.21 -4.84 1.87
N ILE A 122 -6.86 -5.84 2.68
CA ILE A 122 -6.75 -7.24 2.23
C ILE A 122 -8.06 -7.71 1.60
N ASN A 123 -9.19 -7.49 2.28
CA ASN A 123 -10.50 -7.96 1.82
C ASN A 123 -10.87 -7.38 0.46
N ASN A 124 -10.56 -6.11 0.22
CA ASN A 124 -10.85 -5.46 -1.05
C ASN A 124 -9.84 -5.84 -2.15
N ILE A 125 -8.59 -6.16 -1.82
CA ILE A 125 -7.63 -6.72 -2.78
C ILE A 125 -8.10 -8.09 -3.26
N VAL A 126 -8.50 -8.98 -2.34
CA VAL A 126 -9.02 -10.33 -2.67
C VAL A 126 -10.31 -10.26 -3.49
N LYS A 127 -11.20 -9.31 -3.18
CA LYS A 127 -12.44 -9.09 -3.95
C LYS A 127 -12.22 -8.38 -5.29
N SER A 128 -11.12 -7.66 -5.46
CA SER A 128 -10.86 -6.95 -6.72
C SER A 128 -10.55 -7.96 -7.82
N LYS A 129 -11.42 -8.04 -8.82
CA LYS A 129 -11.12 -8.76 -10.06
C LYS A 129 -10.01 -7.99 -10.79
N PRO A 130 -8.99 -8.67 -11.36
CA PRO A 130 -8.03 -8.00 -12.21
C PRO A 130 -8.79 -7.33 -13.36
N ALA A 131 -8.62 -6.02 -13.51
CA ALA A 131 -9.05 -5.34 -14.72
C ALA A 131 -8.24 -5.95 -15.87
N THR A 132 -8.94 -6.57 -16.81
CA THR A 132 -8.43 -7.08 -18.10
C THR A 132 -7.82 -8.48 -18.08
N ALA A 133 -8.68 -9.49 -18.02
CA ALA A 133 -8.74 -10.46 -19.11
C ALA A 133 -9.80 -9.94 -20.09
N LEU A 134 -9.41 -9.03 -21.00
CA LEU A 134 -10.25 -8.72 -22.15
C LEU A 134 -10.14 -9.94 -23.06
N THR A 135 -11.23 -10.68 -23.10
CA THR A 135 -11.51 -11.81 -23.97
C THR A 135 -11.25 -11.38 -25.42
N THR A 136 -10.11 -11.75 -26.00
CA THR A 136 -10.01 -11.89 -27.45
C THR A 136 -10.71 -13.19 -27.81
N VAL A 137 -12.03 -13.12 -27.99
CA VAL A 137 -12.71 -14.10 -28.84
C VAL A 137 -12.43 -13.65 -30.26
N SER A 138 -11.41 -14.24 -30.89
CA SER A 138 -11.32 -14.25 -32.35
C SER A 138 -12.41 -15.20 -32.83
N ASN A 139 -13.54 -14.64 -33.25
CA ASN A 139 -14.39 -15.34 -34.20
C ASN A 139 -13.83 -15.05 -35.59
N GLU A 140 -13.78 -16.11 -36.38
CA GLU A 140 -13.41 -16.18 -37.80
C GLU A 140 -14.11 -15.12 -38.65
#